data_AF-A0A1G9H038-F1
#
_entry.id   AF-A0A1G9H038-F1
#
_cell.length_a   1.000
_cell.length_b   1.000
_cell.length_c   1.000
_cell.angle_alpha   90.00
_cell.angle_beta   90.00
_cell.angle_gamma   90.00
#
_symmetry.space_group_name_H-M   'P 1'
#
loop_
_entity.id
_entity.type
_entity.pdbx_description
1 polymer ?
#
loop_
_entity_poly.entity_id
_entity_poly.type
_entity_poly.pdbx_seq_one_letter_code
_entity_poly.pdbx_strand_id
1 'polypeptide(L)'
;MPLKTNMKYRLVLLVLLPLIIGCYIEGFMRLGITRNNQVYLQLASLLHVPWMYGGGMAIWFFVGRAFGNLSMNTMKSFILGNIAWGILISLYIWQLLLDITSRNPFLINTAHYYALGFLGSGVRIVTLFTNDIQVSIALLIAYLLMLVVFSLGFYSALKSKSSASNLSS
;
A
#
# COMPACT_ATOMS: atom_id res chain seq x y z
N MET A 1 2.31 -23.49 24.28
CA MET A 1 1.70 -22.19 23.90
C MET A 1 2.63 -21.49 22.91
N PRO A 2 2.39 -21.48 21.57
CA PRO A 2 2.51 -20.22 20.81
C PRO A 2 1.79 -20.13 19.43
N LEU A 3 0.77 -20.93 19.10
CA LEU A 3 0.18 -20.90 17.73
C LEU A 3 -0.63 -19.63 17.41
N LYS A 4 -1.29 -19.03 18.41
CA LYS A 4 -2.22 -17.90 18.22
C LYS A 4 -1.51 -16.54 18.01
N THR A 5 -0.32 -16.38 18.58
CA THR A 5 0.45 -15.13 18.52
C THR A 5 1.03 -14.92 17.12
N ASN A 6 1.52 -15.99 16.48
CA ASN A 6 2.11 -15.98 15.14
C ASN A 6 1.14 -15.39 14.08
N MET A 7 -0.14 -15.74 14.15
CA MET A 7 -1.17 -15.22 13.24
C MET A 7 -1.37 -13.71 13.35
N LYS A 8 -1.31 -13.12 14.56
CA LYS A 8 -1.46 -11.68 14.75
C LYS A 8 -0.30 -10.91 14.13
N TYR A 9 0.94 -11.35 14.38
CA TYR A 9 2.13 -10.74 13.78
C TYR A 9 2.10 -10.81 12.26
N ARG A 10 1.68 -11.95 11.69
CA ARG A 10 1.54 -12.10 10.24
C ARG A 10 0.57 -11.09 9.63
N LEU A 11 -0.58 -10.84 10.28
CA LEU A 11 -1.56 -9.86 9.80
C LEU A 11 -1.01 -8.43 9.86
N VAL A 12 -0.32 -8.07 10.95
CA VAL A 12 0.33 -6.76 11.08
C VAL A 12 1.38 -6.58 9.99
N LEU A 13 2.22 -7.60 9.76
CA LEU A 13 3.24 -7.56 8.71
C LEU A 13 2.63 -7.40 7.32
N LEU A 14 1.50 -8.06 7.02
CA LEU A 14 0.82 -7.93 5.73
C LEU A 14 0.33 -6.51 5.47
N VAL A 15 -0.23 -5.85 6.50
CA VAL A 15 -0.71 -4.48 6.38
C VAL A 15 0.44 -3.47 6.28
N LEU A 16 1.58 -3.74 6.93
CA LEU A 16 2.77 -2.88 6.87
C LEU A 16 3.67 -3.15 5.65
N LEU A 17 3.45 -4.25 4.93
CA LEU A 17 4.31 -4.70 3.83
C LEU A 17 4.54 -3.60 2.77
N PRO A 18 3.54 -2.81 2.34
CA PRO A 18 3.79 -1.73 1.38
C PRO A 18 4.76 -0.67 1.91
N LEU A 19 4.66 -0.34 3.20
CA LEU A 19 5.58 0.60 3.84
C LEU A 19 7.00 0.04 3.85
N ILE A 20 7.16 -1.22 4.25
CA ILE A 20 8.46 -1.89 4.35
C ILE A 20 9.14 -1.89 2.98
N ILE A 21 8.43 -2.32 1.93
CA ILE A 21 8.98 -2.38 0.56
C ILE A 21 9.30 -0.96 0.06
N GLY A 22 8.41 0.01 0.26
CA GLY A 22 8.64 1.39 -0.12
C GLY A 22 9.88 1.99 0.54
N CYS A 23 10.08 1.73 1.85
CA CYS A 23 11.26 2.15 2.59
C CYS A 23 12.56 1.54 2.04
N TYR A 24 12.56 0.26 1.65
CA TYR A 24 13.74 -0.37 1.04
C TYR A 24 14.07 0.22 -0.34
N ILE A 25 13.06 0.40 -1.19
CA ILE A 25 13.23 1.01 -2.52
C ILE A 25 13.85 2.39 -2.38
N GLU A 26 13.25 3.24 -1.55
CA GLU A 26 13.78 4.57 -1.28
C GLU A 26 15.19 4.52 -0.69
N GLY A 27 15.42 3.63 0.29
CA GLY A 27 16.72 3.47 0.93
C GLY A 27 17.82 3.19 -0.09
N PHE A 28 17.56 2.29 -1.05
CA PHE A 28 18.50 2.02 -2.15
C PHE A 28 18.65 3.22 -3.10
N MET A 29 17.56 3.89 -3.48
CA MET A 29 17.65 5.09 -4.33
C MET A 29 18.53 6.17 -3.66
N ARG A 30 18.27 6.46 -2.39
CA ARG A 30 19.02 7.46 -1.62
C ARG A 30 20.49 7.09 -1.47
N LEU A 31 20.79 5.83 -1.12
CA LEU A 31 22.18 5.36 -1.04
C LEU A 31 22.90 5.45 -2.39
N GLY A 32 22.20 5.12 -3.49
CA GLY A 32 22.73 5.25 -4.84
C GLY A 32 23.04 6.68 -5.22
N ILE A 33 22.15 7.63 -4.94
CA ILE A 33 22.34 9.05 -5.21
C ILE A 33 23.45 9.64 -4.33
N THR A 34 23.37 9.46 -3.01
CA THR A 34 24.31 10.08 -2.06
C THR A 34 25.74 9.54 -2.21
N ARG A 35 25.89 8.25 -2.55
CA ARG A 35 27.22 7.63 -2.74
C ARG A 35 27.65 7.59 -4.20
N ASN A 36 26.86 8.16 -5.12
CA ASN A 36 27.04 8.06 -6.56
C ASN A 36 27.35 6.61 -7.03
N ASN A 37 26.61 5.64 -6.50
CA ASN A 37 26.87 4.22 -6.67
C ASN A 37 25.80 3.57 -7.55
N GLN A 38 26.23 3.14 -8.74
CA GLN A 38 25.36 2.55 -9.77
C GLN A 38 24.70 1.24 -9.33
N VAL A 39 25.34 0.44 -8.47
CA VAL A 39 24.78 -0.83 -8.01
C VAL A 39 23.50 -0.59 -7.20
N TYR A 40 23.53 0.38 -6.28
CA TYR A 40 22.33 0.72 -5.49
C TYR A 40 21.22 1.31 -6.36
N LEU A 41 21.55 2.10 -7.40
CA LEU A 41 20.57 2.63 -8.34
C LEU A 41 19.91 1.51 -9.18
N GLN A 42 20.69 0.51 -9.61
CA GLN A 42 20.17 -0.65 -10.34
C GLN A 42 19.30 -1.55 -9.46
N LEU A 43 19.70 -1.79 -8.21
CA LEU A 43 18.87 -2.53 -7.26
C LEU A 43 17.56 -1.79 -6.96
N ALA A 44 17.64 -0.47 -6.79
CA ALA A 44 16.46 0.36 -6.60
C ALA A 44 15.52 0.29 -7.79
N SER A 45 16.00 0.41 -9.03
CA SER A 45 15.16 0.34 -10.22
C SER A 45 14.54 -1.05 -10.42
N LEU A 46 15.31 -2.11 -10.20
CA LEU A 46 14.85 -3.50 -10.27
C LEU A 46 13.71 -3.78 -9.29
N LEU A 47 13.71 -3.16 -8.12
CA LEU A 47 12.62 -3.28 -7.15
C LEU A 47 11.47 -2.32 -7.44
N HIS A 48 11.79 -1.07 -7.78
CA HIS A 48 10.82 0.02 -7.94
C HIS A 48 9.87 -0.22 -9.11
N VAL A 49 10.39 -0.57 -10.29
CA VAL A 49 9.58 -0.73 -11.51
C VAL A 49 8.50 -1.80 -11.35
N PRO A 50 8.80 -3.06 -10.98
CA PRO A 50 7.76 -4.06 -10.81
C PRO A 50 6.85 -3.73 -9.64
N TRP A 51 7.36 -3.12 -8.57
CA TRP A 51 6.53 -2.68 -7.45
C TRP A 51 5.46 -1.67 -7.87
N MET A 52 5.86 -0.64 -8.60
CA MET A 52 5.01 0.47 -9.03
C MET A 52 4.01 0.09 -10.13
N TYR A 53 4.34 -0.87 -11.01
CA TYR A 53 3.52 -1.23 -12.18
C TYR A 53 2.76 -2.55 -12.08
N GLY A 54 2.64 -3.13 -10.89
CA GLY A 54 1.75 -4.28 -10.69
C GLY A 54 1.99 -5.06 -9.40
N GLY A 55 3.23 -5.10 -8.91
CA GLY A 55 3.60 -5.80 -7.68
C GLY A 55 2.83 -5.27 -6.46
N GLY A 56 2.75 -3.95 -6.31
CA GLY A 56 1.96 -3.31 -5.26
C GLY A 56 0.49 -3.72 -5.29
N MET A 57 -0.12 -3.69 -6.48
CA MET A 57 -1.52 -4.09 -6.67
C MET A 57 -1.75 -5.57 -6.37
N ALA A 58 -0.91 -6.46 -6.88
CA ALA A 58 -1.04 -7.90 -6.67
C ALA A 58 -0.90 -8.27 -5.18
N ILE A 59 0.09 -7.69 -4.50
CA ILE A 59 0.27 -7.89 -3.05
C ILE A 59 -0.93 -7.35 -2.29
N TRP A 60 -1.37 -6.12 -2.58
CA TRP A 60 -2.45 -5.51 -1.82
C TRP A 60 -3.81 -6.20 -2.04
N PHE A 61 -4.05 -6.73 -3.24
CA PHE A 61 -5.18 -7.63 -3.51
C PHE A 61 -5.09 -8.90 -2.67
N PHE A 62 -3.91 -9.52 -2.58
CA PHE A 62 -3.69 -10.69 -1.75
C PHE A 62 -3.91 -10.39 -0.25
N VAL A 63 -3.46 -9.22 0.22
CA VAL A 63 -3.74 -8.74 1.58
C VAL A 63 -5.26 -8.65 1.80
N GLY A 64 -5.99 -8.01 0.88
CA GLY A 64 -7.46 -7.98 0.91
C GLY A 64 -8.08 -9.37 1.03
N ARG A 65 -7.64 -10.31 0.20
CA ARG A 65 -8.10 -11.71 0.24
C ARG A 65 -7.80 -12.40 1.58
N ALA A 66 -6.61 -12.17 2.15
CA ALA A 66 -6.21 -12.74 3.44
C ALA A 66 -7.13 -12.26 4.57
N PHE A 67 -7.47 -10.96 4.59
CA PHE A 67 -8.42 -10.41 5.56
C PHE A 67 -9.86 -10.90 5.31
N GLY A 68 -10.30 -11.03 4.06
CA GLY A 68 -11.65 -11.55 3.75
C GLY A 68 -11.87 -13.00 4.20
N ASN A 69 -10.80 -13.79 4.30
CA ASN A 69 -10.83 -15.18 4.76
C ASN A 69 -10.82 -15.35 6.28
N LEU A 70 -10.66 -14.27 7.06
CA LEU A 70 -10.62 -14.39 8.52
C LEU A 70 -11.98 -14.87 9.06
N SER A 71 -11.97 -15.65 10.15
CA SER A 71 -13.17 -16.19 10.80
C SER A 71 -13.88 -15.16 11.72
N MET A 72 -13.57 -13.87 11.56
CA MET A 72 -14.14 -12.78 12.36
C MET A 72 -15.29 -12.09 11.62
N ASN A 73 -15.97 -11.16 12.30
CA ASN A 73 -16.98 -10.31 11.66
C ASN A 73 -16.38 -9.56 10.47
N THR A 74 -17.09 -9.57 9.33
CA THR A 74 -16.65 -9.00 8.06
C THR A 74 -16.21 -7.55 8.18
N MET A 75 -17.00 -6.70 8.84
CA MET A 75 -16.69 -5.28 9.01
C MET A 75 -15.41 -5.08 9.84
N LYS A 76 -15.25 -5.84 10.93
CA LYS A 76 -14.04 -5.78 11.77
C LYS A 76 -12.79 -6.19 10.99
N SER A 77 -12.90 -7.22 10.16
CA SER A 77 -11.78 -7.67 9.32
C SER A 77 -11.38 -6.63 8.28
N PHE A 78 -12.37 -6.01 7.63
CA PHE A 78 -12.15 -4.98 6.62
C PHE A 78 -11.43 -3.75 7.21
N ILE A 79 -11.91 -3.28 8.38
CA ILE A 79 -11.27 -2.16 9.10
C ILE A 79 -9.83 -2.52 9.49
N LEU A 80 -9.63 -3.72 10.05
CA LEU A 80 -8.29 -4.15 10.49
C LEU A 80 -7.29 -4.20 9.32
N GLY A 81 -7.71 -4.68 8.15
CA GLY A 81 -6.85 -4.75 6.97
C GLY A 81 -6.52 -3.38 6.36
N ASN A 82 -7.30 -2.34 6.65
CA ASN A 82 -7.08 -0.98 6.16
C ASN A 82 -6.58 0.00 7.24
N ILE A 83 -6.22 -0.48 8.43
CA ILE A 83 -5.88 0.43 9.54
C ILE A 83 -4.64 1.28 9.22
N ALA A 84 -3.57 0.69 8.68
CA ALA A 84 -2.38 1.46 8.30
C ALA A 84 -2.66 2.38 7.11
N TRP A 85 -3.48 1.91 6.15
CA TRP A 85 -3.94 2.74 5.03
C TRP A 85 -4.67 4.00 5.54
N GLY A 86 -5.61 3.83 6.46
CA GLY A 86 -6.36 4.94 7.05
C GLY A 86 -5.48 5.92 7.82
N ILE A 87 -4.57 5.40 8.65
CA ILE A 87 -3.63 6.26 9.39
C ILE A 87 -2.75 7.06 8.42
N LEU A 88 -2.17 6.41 7.41
CA LEU A 88 -1.19 7.04 6.53
C LEU A 88 -1.83 8.03 5.54
N ILE A 89 -3.03 7.75 5.03
CA ILE A 89 -3.76 8.74 4.21
C ILE A 89 -4.18 9.95 5.05
N SER A 90 -4.64 9.75 6.30
CA SER A 90 -5.02 10.85 7.19
C SER A 90 -3.81 11.71 7.55
N LEU A 91 -2.66 11.09 7.85
CA LEU A 91 -1.41 11.81 8.07
C LEU A 91 -1.00 12.61 6.82
N TYR A 92 -1.12 12.01 5.64
CA TYR A 92 -0.78 12.68 4.38
C TYR A 92 -1.66 13.91 4.13
N ILE A 93 -2.99 13.75 4.25
CA ILE A 93 -3.94 14.86 4.09
C ILE A 93 -3.66 15.96 5.12
N TRP A 94 -3.43 15.59 6.38
CA TRP A 94 -3.07 16.58 7.40
C TRP A 94 -1.83 17.37 7.01
N GLN A 95 -0.77 16.71 6.54
CA GLN A 95 0.43 17.40 6.07
C GLN A 95 0.18 18.30 4.85
N LEU A 96 -0.74 17.93 3.96
CA LEU A 96 -1.10 18.78 2.81
C LEU A 96 -1.84 20.06 3.22
N LEU A 97 -2.59 20.03 4.33
CA LEU A 97 -3.30 21.21 4.87
C LEU A 97 -2.36 22.21 5.57
N LEU A 98 -1.13 21.80 5.90
CA LEU A 98 -0.13 22.68 6.48
C LEU A 98 0.62 23.47 5.39
N ASP A 99 1.08 24.67 5.76
CA ASP A 99 2.06 25.43 4.98
C ASP A 99 3.32 24.60 4.72
N ILE A 100 3.95 24.82 3.56
CA ILE A 100 5.09 24.02 3.09
C ILE A 100 6.24 24.00 4.10
N THR A 101 6.50 25.10 4.79
CA THR A 101 7.55 25.24 5.82
C THR A 101 7.24 24.52 7.13
N SER A 102 5.96 24.27 7.40
CA SER A 102 5.47 23.60 8.62
C SER A 102 5.30 22.09 8.45
N ARG A 103 5.45 21.58 7.22
CA ARG A 103 5.33 20.17 6.90
C ARG A 103 6.49 19.37 7.48
N ASN A 104 6.17 18.23 8.06
CA ASN A 104 7.17 17.27 8.52
C ASN A 104 7.56 16.32 7.37
N PRO A 105 8.80 16.37 6.87
CA PRO A 105 9.23 15.54 5.73
C PRO A 105 9.15 14.04 6.03
N PHE A 106 9.41 13.63 7.28
CA PHE A 106 9.35 12.23 7.67
C PHE A 106 7.92 11.67 7.54
N LEU A 107 6.91 12.43 7.98
CA LEU A 107 5.52 11.99 7.89
C LEU A 107 5.04 11.90 6.44
N ILE A 108 5.36 12.92 5.63
CA ILE A 108 5.04 12.93 4.19
C ILE A 108 5.70 11.76 3.47
N ASN A 109 6.99 11.54 3.72
CA ASN A 109 7.74 10.47 3.08
C ASN A 109 7.24 9.09 3.49
N THR A 110 6.92 8.89 4.77
CA THR A 110 6.32 7.64 5.27
C THR A 110 5.01 7.34 4.53
N ALA A 111 4.15 8.36 4.35
CA ALA A 111 2.92 8.20 3.58
C ALA A 111 3.18 7.98 2.08
N HIS A 112 4.19 8.62 1.49
CA HIS A 112 4.61 8.35 0.12
C HIS A 112 5.05 6.91 -0.09
N TYR A 113 5.95 6.41 0.76
CA TYR A 113 6.53 5.08 0.62
C TYR A 113 5.47 3.98 0.69
N TYR A 114 4.46 4.18 1.54
CA TYR A 114 3.34 3.24 1.66
C TYR A 114 2.53 3.09 0.38
N ALA A 115 2.23 4.21 -0.30
CA ALA A 115 1.44 4.21 -1.53
C ALA A 115 2.29 4.06 -2.81
N LEU A 116 3.61 3.90 -2.68
CA LEU A 116 4.56 3.86 -3.80
C LEU A 116 4.19 2.82 -4.85
N GLY A 117 3.72 1.65 -4.44
CA GLY A 117 3.33 0.55 -5.33
C GLY A 117 2.11 0.84 -6.22
N PHE A 118 1.43 1.95 -5.97
CA PHE A 118 0.26 2.41 -6.72
C PHE A 118 0.49 3.77 -7.41
N LEU A 119 1.61 4.43 -7.11
CA LEU A 119 1.89 5.78 -7.58
C LEU A 119 1.98 5.85 -9.10
N GLY A 120 2.54 4.83 -9.77
CA GLY A 120 2.62 4.80 -11.24
C GLY A 120 1.24 4.82 -11.90
N SER A 121 0.27 4.10 -11.34
CA SER A 121 -1.12 4.16 -11.81
C SER A 121 -1.79 5.49 -11.44
N GLY A 122 -1.50 6.04 -10.27
CA GLY A 122 -1.96 7.38 -9.89
C GLY A 122 -1.50 8.45 -10.88
N VAL A 123 -0.20 8.48 -11.20
CA VAL A 123 0.37 9.38 -12.21
C VAL A 123 -0.28 9.19 -13.57
N ARG A 124 -0.42 7.93 -14.04
CA ARG A 124 -1.10 7.65 -15.32
C ARG A 124 -2.53 8.18 -15.35
N ILE A 125 -3.30 8.02 -14.28
CA ILE A 125 -4.66 8.55 -14.22
C ILE A 125 -4.65 10.07 -14.27
N VAL A 126 -3.79 10.74 -13.50
CA VAL A 126 -3.64 12.21 -13.56
C VAL A 126 -3.35 12.67 -15.00
N THR A 127 -2.42 12.00 -15.69
CA THR A 127 -2.03 12.36 -17.06
C THR A 127 -3.14 12.18 -18.09
N LEU A 128 -4.20 11.40 -17.80
CA LEU A 128 -5.36 11.29 -18.69
C LEU A 128 -6.24 12.54 -18.65
N PHE A 129 -6.18 13.33 -17.58
CA PHE A 129 -7.05 14.48 -17.35
C PHE A 129 -6.31 15.83 -17.33
N THR A 130 -5.00 15.82 -17.10
CA THR A 130 -4.17 17.03 -17.09
C THR A 130 -2.78 16.74 -17.66
N ASN A 131 -2.17 17.75 -18.29
CA ASN A 131 -0.78 17.70 -18.73
C ASN A 131 0.21 18.04 -17.59
N ASP A 132 -0.28 18.49 -16.44
CA ASP A 132 0.52 18.83 -15.27
C ASP A 132 0.45 17.74 -14.20
N ILE A 133 1.59 17.09 -13.93
CA ILE A 133 1.69 16.00 -12.96
C ILE A 133 1.91 16.59 -11.57
N GLN A 134 0.80 16.86 -10.88
CA GLN A 134 0.85 17.17 -9.45
C GLN A 134 1.00 15.87 -8.64
N VAL A 135 2.20 15.63 -8.14
CA VAL A 135 2.55 14.44 -7.32
C VAL A 135 1.58 14.27 -6.15
N SER A 136 1.12 15.37 -5.56
CA SER A 136 0.16 15.33 -4.46
C SER A 136 -1.17 14.68 -4.82
N ILE A 137 -1.72 15.04 -5.99
CA ILE A 137 -2.95 14.48 -6.54
C ILE A 137 -2.72 13.02 -6.94
N ALA A 138 -1.61 12.73 -7.62
CA ALA A 138 -1.26 11.37 -8.01
C ALA A 138 -1.18 10.41 -6.81
N LEU A 139 -0.64 10.87 -5.68
CA LEU A 139 -0.59 10.07 -4.46
C LEU A 139 -1.97 9.86 -3.83
N LEU A 140 -2.85 10.88 -3.81
CA LEU A 140 -4.22 10.71 -3.33
C LEU A 140 -4.97 9.66 -4.17
N ILE A 141 -4.81 9.70 -5.50
CA ILE A 141 -5.37 8.69 -6.39
C ILE A 141 -4.76 7.31 -6.09
N ALA A 142 -3.45 7.22 -5.85
CA ALA A 142 -2.80 5.97 -5.48
C ALA A 142 -3.40 5.37 -4.19
N TYR A 143 -3.66 6.18 -3.17
CA TYR A 143 -4.34 5.75 -1.95
C TYR A 143 -5.78 5.25 -2.22
N LEU A 144 -6.53 5.92 -3.09
CA LEU A 144 -7.88 5.47 -3.47
C LEU A 144 -7.83 4.12 -4.21
N LEU A 145 -6.88 3.96 -5.14
CA LEU A 145 -6.66 2.70 -5.84
C LEU A 145 -6.27 1.58 -4.86
N MET A 146 -5.46 1.86 -3.85
CA MET A 146 -5.16 0.88 -2.79
C MET A 146 -6.44 0.38 -2.12
N LEU A 147 -7.34 1.28 -1.73
CA LEU A 147 -8.60 0.88 -1.11
C LEU A 147 -9.46 0.02 -2.05
N VAL A 148 -9.55 0.41 -3.33
CA VAL A 148 -10.28 -0.36 -4.35
C VAL A 148 -9.71 -1.76 -4.52
N VAL A 149 -8.40 -1.88 -4.72
CA VAL A 149 -7.73 -3.18 -4.95
C VAL A 149 -7.83 -4.08 -3.72
N PHE A 150 -7.68 -3.53 -2.51
CA PHE A 150 -7.94 -4.28 -1.28
C PHE A 150 -9.37 -4.80 -1.25
N SER A 151 -10.35 -3.93 -1.54
CA SER A 151 -11.77 -4.25 -1.48
C SER A 151 -12.15 -5.37 -2.46
N LEU A 152 -11.57 -5.35 -3.68
CA LEU A 152 -11.74 -6.42 -4.67
C LEU A 152 -11.19 -7.76 -4.16
N GLY A 153 -10.00 -7.76 -3.57
CA GLY A 153 -9.40 -8.97 -2.99
C GLY A 153 -10.22 -9.51 -1.82
N PHE A 154 -10.67 -8.61 -0.95
CA PHE A 154 -11.51 -8.92 0.20
C PHE A 154 -12.86 -9.51 -0.22
N TYR A 155 -13.54 -8.91 -1.18
CA TYR A 155 -14.80 -9.41 -1.71
C TYR A 155 -14.65 -10.76 -2.41
N SER A 156 -13.56 -10.96 -3.17
CA SER A 156 -13.24 -12.25 -3.79
C SER A 156 -13.15 -13.39 -2.77
N ALA A 157 -12.51 -13.15 -1.62
CA ALA A 157 -12.46 -14.11 -0.51
C ALA A 157 -13.84 -14.41 0.08
N LEU A 158 -14.66 -13.38 0.33
CA LEU A 158 -16.01 -13.58 0.88
C LEU A 158 -16.87 -14.43 -0.04
N LYS A 159 -16.84 -14.16 -1.36
CA LYS A 159 -17.58 -14.95 -2.35
C LYS A 159 -17.14 -16.42 -2.34
N SER A 160 -15.83 -16.67 -2.35
CA SER A 160 -15.28 -18.02 -2.30
C SER A 160 -15.71 -18.78 -1.04
N LYS A 161 -15.78 -18.10 0.12
CA LYS A 161 -16.21 -18.69 1.38
C LYS A 161 -17.70 -19.04 1.38
N SER A 162 -18.54 -18.16 0.84
CA SER A 162 -19.98 -18.41 0.70
C SER A 162 -20.29 -19.58 -0.24
N SER A 163 -19.57 -19.69 -1.37
CA SER A 163 -19.75 -20.83 -2.28
C SER A 163 -19.36 -22.15 -1.62
N ALA A 164 -18.30 -22.17 -0.81
CA ALA A 164 -17.86 -23.38 -0.11
C ALA A 164 -18.87 -23.84 0.96
N SER A 165 -19.50 -22.92 1.70
CA SER A 165 -20.52 -23.27 2.69
C SER A 165 -21.77 -23.89 2.06
N ASN A 166 -22.18 -23.43 0.88
CA ASN A 166 -23.37 -23.91 0.18
C ASN A 166 -23.19 -25.30 -0.45
N LEU A 167 -21.94 -25.75 -0.64
CA LEU A 167 -21.63 -27.09 -1.15
C LEU A 167 -21.50 -28.13 -0.02
N SER A 168 -21.40 -27.68 1.23
CA SER A 168 -21.26 -28.53 2.43
C SER A 168 -22.55 -28.72 3.24
N SER A 169 -23.64 -28.09 2.81
CA SER A 169 -25.00 -28.19 3.38
C SER A 169 -25.88 -29.08 2.54
#